data_AF-A0A2K9BA06-F1
#
_entry.id   AF-A0A2K9BA06-F1
#
_cell.length_a   1.000
_cell.length_b   1.000
_cell.length_c   1.000
_cell.angle_alpha   90.00
_cell.angle_beta   90.00
_cell.angle_gamma   90.00
#
_symmetry.space_group_name_H-M   'P 1'
#
loop_
_entity.id
_entity.type
_entity.pdbx_description
1 polymer ?
#
loop_
_entity_poly.entity_id
_entity_poly.type
_entity_poly.pdbx_seq_one_letter_code
_entity_poly.pdbx_strand_id
1 'polypeptide(L)'
;METDSGTIIAHEWLARLTDTPSWANELTVRRLGDALRDPNMRDMMALSLMDPTLDAGELAERARNGMSGPGMLAVRPDRSRLVAARRELTAMGERDPGCMPAVAMLCTLIFWLAGDRKGLDEMLSRPIPDDACRIVTRWARDHDLWPAGVIVPREYKVPAI
;
A
#
# COMPACT_ATOMS: atom_id res chain seq x y z
N MET A 1 -20.24 -8.48 21.02
CA MET A 1 -20.06 -7.60 19.85
C MET A 1 -18.57 -7.65 19.53
N GLU A 2 -18.17 -8.64 18.73
CA GLU A 2 -16.78 -8.75 18.29
C GLU A 2 -16.48 -7.53 17.44
N THR A 3 -15.49 -6.74 17.84
CA THR A 3 -14.96 -5.69 16.99
C THR A 3 -14.40 -6.38 15.75
N ASP A 4 -14.97 -6.09 14.58
CA ASP A 4 -14.50 -6.71 13.34
C ASP A 4 -13.00 -6.43 13.15
N SER A 5 -12.23 -7.49 12.96
CA SER A 5 -10.78 -7.43 12.79
C SER A 5 -10.40 -6.51 11.63
N GLY A 6 -11.22 -6.43 10.57
CA GLY A 6 -11.02 -5.49 9.46
C GLY A 6 -11.06 -4.03 9.88
N THR A 7 -11.99 -3.66 10.76
CA THR A 7 -12.11 -2.29 11.30
C THR A 7 -10.90 -1.92 12.15
N ILE A 8 -10.41 -2.83 12.99
CA ILE A 8 -9.19 -2.61 13.79
C ILE A 8 -8.00 -2.37 12.88
N ILE A 9 -7.78 -3.26 11.91
CA ILE A 9 -6.66 -3.14 10.96
C ILE A 9 -6.74 -1.85 10.14
N ALA A 10 -7.93 -1.44 9.68
CA ALA A 10 -8.12 -0.19 8.95
C ALA A 10 -7.73 1.04 9.80
N HIS A 11 -8.18 1.08 11.07
CA HIS A 11 -7.82 2.15 12.00
C HIS A 11 -6.32 2.19 12.29
N GLU A 12 -5.72 1.03 12.59
CA GLU A 12 -4.28 0.93 12.85
C GLU A 12 -3.50 1.42 11.64
N TRP A 13 -3.84 0.94 10.44
CA TRP A 13 -3.18 1.34 9.20
C TRP A 13 -3.28 2.84 8.93
N LEU A 14 -4.49 3.41 8.95
CA LEU A 14 -4.68 4.85 8.70
C LEU A 14 -3.94 5.72 9.72
N ALA A 15 -3.90 5.31 10.99
CA ALA A 15 -3.14 6.02 12.03
C ALA A 15 -1.63 6.04 11.75
N ARG A 16 -1.09 5.00 11.08
CA ARG A 16 0.32 4.99 10.64
C ARG A 16 0.57 5.94 9.47
N LEU A 17 -0.44 6.23 8.64
CA LEU A 17 -0.31 7.09 7.46
C LEU A 17 -0.36 8.59 7.77
N THR A 18 -0.92 9.00 8.92
CA THR A 18 -1.08 10.42 9.30
C THR A 18 0.09 10.97 10.13
N ASP A 19 1.25 10.30 10.07
CA ASP A 19 2.52 10.72 10.67
C ASP A 19 2.44 11.06 12.17
N THR A 20 1.84 10.16 12.95
CA THR A 20 1.93 10.23 14.42
C THR A 20 3.28 9.62 14.84
N PRO A 21 4.28 10.41 15.28
CA PRO A 21 5.45 9.84 15.89
C PRO A 21 5.02 9.41 17.29
N SER A 22 5.06 8.12 17.58
CA SER A 22 5.59 7.58 18.84
C SER A 22 5.30 6.07 18.88
N TRP A 23 6.35 5.29 19.15
CA TRP A 23 6.36 3.83 19.41
C TRP A 23 5.45 3.01 18.50
N ALA A 24 6.03 2.53 17.38
CA ALA A 24 5.56 1.30 16.77
C ALA A 24 5.57 0.21 17.86
N ASN A 25 4.47 0.03 18.58
CA ASN A 25 4.30 -1.13 19.42
C ASN A 25 4.50 -2.32 18.48
N GLU A 26 5.52 -3.13 18.73
CA GLU A 26 5.90 -4.26 17.88
C GLU A 26 4.68 -5.14 17.56
N LEU A 27 3.71 -5.18 18.48
CA LEU A 27 2.41 -5.80 18.30
C LEU A 27 1.61 -5.26 17.11
N THR A 28 1.50 -3.94 16.93
CA THR A 28 0.77 -3.34 15.81
C THR A 28 1.47 -3.62 14.48
N VAL A 29 2.80 -3.52 14.44
CA VAL A 29 3.55 -3.84 13.21
C VAL A 29 3.42 -5.32 12.84
N ARG A 30 3.43 -6.21 13.84
CA ARG A 30 3.17 -7.63 13.62
C ARG A 30 1.74 -7.89 13.13
N ARG A 31 0.73 -7.27 13.74
CA ARG A 31 -0.68 -7.39 13.30
C ARG A 31 -0.87 -6.92 11.87
N LEU A 32 -0.30 -5.77 11.51
CA LEU A 32 -0.36 -5.26 10.13
C LEU A 32 0.41 -6.18 9.16
N GLY A 33 1.55 -6.72 9.57
CA GLY A 33 2.30 -7.72 8.81
C GLY A 33 1.52 -9.02 8.59
N ASP A 34 0.81 -9.50 9.59
CA ASP A 34 -0.11 -10.65 9.48
C ASP A 34 -1.28 -10.32 8.55
N ALA A 35 -1.85 -9.12 8.66
CA ALA A 35 -2.93 -8.66 7.81
C ALA A 35 -2.52 -8.56 6.34
N LEU A 36 -1.26 -8.25 6.02
CA LEU A 36 -0.77 -8.24 4.62
C LEU A 36 -0.86 -9.60 3.91
N ARG A 37 -0.95 -10.70 4.67
CA ARG A 37 -1.14 -12.04 4.12
C ARG A 37 -2.58 -12.32 3.73
N ASP A 38 -3.53 -11.59 4.31
CA ASP A 38 -4.94 -11.62 3.93
C ASP A 38 -5.16 -10.76 2.67
N PRO A 39 -5.68 -11.33 1.56
CA PRO A 39 -5.91 -10.58 0.33
C PRO A 39 -6.84 -9.37 0.50
N ASN A 40 -7.90 -9.49 1.29
CA ASN A 40 -8.88 -8.43 1.48
C ASN A 40 -8.29 -7.26 2.29
N MET A 41 -7.51 -7.57 3.32
CA MET A 41 -6.81 -6.54 4.11
C MET A 41 -5.72 -5.86 3.29
N ARG A 42 -4.99 -6.61 2.47
CA ARG A 42 -4.00 -6.03 1.54
C ARG A 42 -4.66 -5.11 0.51
N ASP A 43 -5.79 -5.51 -0.06
CA ASP A 43 -6.52 -4.70 -1.02
C ASP A 43 -7.10 -3.43 -0.38
N MET A 44 -7.55 -3.53 0.88
CA MET A 44 -7.93 -2.37 1.69
C MET A 44 -6.75 -1.40 1.90
N MET A 45 -5.55 -1.91 2.21
CA MET A 45 -4.37 -1.06 2.34
C MET A 45 -4.03 -0.40 1.00
N ALA A 46 -4.04 -1.13 -0.11
CA ALA A 46 -3.84 -0.59 -1.46
C ALA A 46 -4.85 0.53 -1.78
N LEU A 47 -6.12 0.30 -1.44
CA LEU A 47 -7.21 1.25 -1.65
C LEU A 47 -6.99 2.58 -0.91
N SER A 48 -6.59 2.51 0.36
CA SER A 48 -6.32 3.71 1.17
C SER A 48 -5.17 4.59 0.63
N LEU A 49 -4.30 4.02 -0.21
CA LEU A 49 -3.21 4.73 -0.89
C LEU A 49 -3.68 5.38 -2.19
N MET A 50 -4.65 4.76 -2.88
CA MET A 50 -5.24 5.28 -4.11
C MET A 50 -6.23 6.41 -3.85
N ASP A 51 -6.99 6.33 -2.74
CA ASP A 51 -7.94 7.35 -2.32
C ASP A 51 -7.75 7.71 -0.83
N PRO A 52 -7.13 8.87 -0.53
CA PRO A 52 -6.85 9.27 0.83
C PRO A 52 -8.08 9.80 1.57
N THR A 53 -9.21 9.98 0.89
CA THR A 53 -10.45 10.52 1.48
C THR A 53 -11.24 9.48 2.25
N LEU A 54 -10.92 8.20 2.05
CA LEU A 54 -11.63 7.08 2.68
C LEU A 54 -11.27 6.95 4.17
N ASP A 55 -12.30 6.76 4.99
CA ASP A 55 -12.14 6.48 6.42
C ASP A 55 -12.01 4.97 6.74
N ALA A 56 -11.72 4.65 7.99
CA ALA A 56 -11.49 3.26 8.41
C ALA A 56 -12.75 2.39 8.28
N GLY A 57 -13.95 2.96 8.47
CA GLY A 57 -15.21 2.23 8.35
C GLY A 57 -15.50 1.86 6.90
N GLU A 58 -15.32 2.81 5.98
CA GLU A 58 -15.47 2.61 4.53
C GLU A 58 -14.45 1.60 3.98
N LEU A 59 -13.20 1.66 4.47
CA LEU A 59 -12.15 0.71 4.11
C LEU A 59 -12.49 -0.70 4.60
N ALA A 60 -12.91 -0.85 5.86
CA ALA A 60 -13.28 -2.14 6.42
C ALA A 60 -14.50 -2.75 5.72
N GLU A 61 -15.50 -1.94 5.37
CA GLU A 61 -16.66 -2.41 4.61
C GLU A 61 -16.28 -2.93 3.22
N ARG A 62 -15.35 -2.26 2.53
CA ARG A 62 -14.84 -2.72 1.24
C ARG A 62 -13.97 -3.98 1.37
N ALA A 63 -13.20 -4.11 2.45
CA ALA A 63 -12.46 -5.33 2.74
C ALA A 63 -13.42 -6.53 2.94
N ARG A 64 -14.53 -6.33 3.67
CA ARG A 64 -15.54 -7.38 3.92
C ARG A 64 -16.27 -7.82 2.65
N ASN A 65 -16.70 -6.87 1.84
CA ASN A 65 -17.58 -7.15 0.70
C ASN A 65 -16.82 -7.45 -0.60
N GLY A 66 -15.49 -7.33 -0.59
CA GLY A 66 -14.65 -7.42 -1.77
C GLY A 66 -14.76 -6.19 -2.66
N MET A 67 -13.73 -5.99 -3.48
CA MET A 67 -13.66 -4.89 -4.43
C MET A 67 -14.51 -5.21 -5.66
N SER A 68 -15.79 -4.85 -5.64
CA SER A 68 -16.70 -5.04 -6.79
C SER A 68 -16.56 -3.90 -7.81
N GLY A 69 -15.80 -4.15 -8.89
CA GLY A 69 -15.96 -3.51 -10.20
C GLY A 69 -15.66 -2.00 -10.31
N PRO A 70 -15.63 -1.46 -11.54
CA PRO A 70 -14.79 -0.32 -11.90
C PRO A 70 -15.46 1.02 -11.59
N GLY A 71 -15.52 1.37 -10.32
CA GLY A 71 -15.13 2.72 -9.98
C GLY A 71 -13.62 2.76 -10.12
N MET A 72 -13.09 3.14 -11.29
CA MET A 72 -11.76 3.75 -11.30
C MET A 72 -11.90 4.96 -10.37
N LEU A 73 -11.61 4.76 -9.08
CA LEU A 73 -11.44 5.85 -8.15
C LEU A 73 -10.51 6.81 -8.87
N ALA A 74 -10.95 8.05 -9.01
CA ALA A 74 -10.03 9.09 -9.44
C ALA A 74 -8.85 9.00 -8.48
N VAL A 75 -7.74 8.44 -8.95
CA VAL A 75 -6.59 8.14 -8.10
C VAL A 75 -6.07 9.50 -7.64
N ARG A 76 -6.06 9.71 -6.32
CA ARG A 76 -5.72 10.99 -5.68
C ARG A 76 -4.56 10.75 -4.72
N PRO A 77 -3.36 10.44 -5.23
CA PRO A 77 -2.26 10.04 -4.36
C PRO A 77 -1.91 11.19 -3.41
N ASP A 78 -1.80 10.90 -2.11
CA ASP A 78 -1.31 11.84 -1.11
C ASP A 78 0.17 11.56 -0.81
N ARG A 79 1.03 12.55 -1.07
CA ARG A 79 2.48 12.38 -0.95
C ARG A 79 2.92 11.97 0.46
N SER A 80 2.37 12.62 1.50
CA SER A 80 2.77 12.37 2.88
C SER A 80 2.37 10.96 3.32
N ARG A 81 1.18 10.51 2.92
CA ARG A 81 0.72 9.13 3.13
C ARG A 81 1.59 8.11 2.41
N LEU A 82 2.00 8.36 1.17
CA LEU A 82 2.89 7.44 0.44
C LEU A 82 4.27 7.30 1.12
N VAL A 83 4.84 8.41 1.62
CA VAL A 83 6.08 8.40 2.41
C VAL A 83 5.92 7.58 3.69
N ALA A 84 4.83 7.83 4.44
CA ALA A 84 4.53 7.10 5.66
C ALA A 84 4.34 5.60 5.39
N ALA A 85 3.48 5.24 4.43
CA ALA A 85 3.23 3.87 4.02
C ALA A 85 4.53 3.14 3.68
N ARG A 86 5.43 3.80 2.96
CA ARG A 86 6.72 3.22 2.59
C ARG A 86 7.63 2.93 3.79
N ARG A 87 7.71 3.86 4.74
CA ARG A 87 8.44 3.66 6.01
C ARG A 87 7.89 2.45 6.76
N GLU A 88 6.57 2.37 6.86
CA GLU A 88 5.87 1.33 7.62
C GLU A 88 6.02 -0.05 6.99
N LEU A 89 5.84 -0.16 5.67
CA LEU A 89 6.03 -1.41 4.94
C LEU A 89 7.48 -1.92 5.01
N THR A 90 8.45 -1.02 4.98
CA THR A 90 9.87 -1.38 5.18
C THR A 90 10.09 -1.96 6.59
N ALA A 91 9.55 -1.30 7.62
CA ALA A 91 9.66 -1.77 9.00
C ALA A 91 8.93 -3.11 9.25
N MET A 92 7.79 -3.35 8.58
CA MET A 92 7.11 -4.65 8.60
C MET A 92 7.99 -5.73 7.98
N GLY A 93 8.56 -5.44 6.80
CA GLY A 93 9.40 -6.37 6.07
C GLY A 93 10.69 -6.77 6.79
N GLU A 94 11.36 -5.81 7.41
CA GLU A 94 12.57 -6.06 8.22
C GLU A 94 12.30 -6.96 9.43
N ARG A 95 11.08 -6.92 9.98
CA ARG A 95 10.69 -7.69 11.17
C ARG A 95 10.10 -9.05 10.84
N ASP A 96 9.41 -9.17 9.71
CA ASP A 96 8.77 -10.40 9.28
C ASP A 96 9.02 -10.65 7.78
N PRO A 97 10.08 -11.41 7.45
CA PRO A 97 10.38 -11.77 6.07
C PRO A 97 9.22 -12.48 5.35
N GLY A 98 8.31 -13.11 6.08
CA GLY A 98 7.16 -13.80 5.49
C GLY A 98 6.08 -12.88 4.93
N CYS A 99 6.11 -11.57 5.24
CA CYS A 99 5.21 -10.57 4.63
C CYS A 99 5.84 -9.85 3.43
N MET A 100 7.11 -10.11 3.12
CA MET A 100 7.87 -9.42 2.06
C MET A 100 7.23 -9.46 0.68
N PRO A 101 6.61 -10.58 0.23
CA PRO A 101 5.90 -10.57 -1.05
C PRO A 101 4.80 -9.51 -1.07
N ALA A 102 3.96 -9.44 -0.04
CA ALA A 102 2.88 -8.46 0.06
C ALA A 102 3.38 -7.01 0.21
N VAL A 103 4.46 -6.82 0.98
CA VAL A 103 5.18 -5.54 1.05
C VAL A 103 5.64 -5.09 -0.33
N ALA A 104 6.23 -6.00 -1.12
CA ALA A 104 6.69 -5.70 -2.46
C ALA A 104 5.55 -5.30 -3.41
N MET A 105 4.37 -5.93 -3.30
CA MET A 105 3.18 -5.56 -4.07
C MET A 105 2.80 -4.10 -3.80
N LEU A 106 2.64 -3.75 -2.53
CA LEU A 106 2.25 -2.39 -2.12
C LEU A 106 3.34 -1.36 -2.42
N CYS A 107 4.62 -1.72 -2.29
CA CYS A 107 5.72 -0.86 -2.71
C CYS A 107 5.70 -0.58 -4.22
N THR A 108 5.38 -1.59 -5.04
CA THR A 108 5.22 -1.41 -6.50
C THR A 108 4.10 -0.40 -6.80
N LEU A 109 2.94 -0.54 -6.13
CA LEU A 109 1.85 0.42 -6.21
C LEU A 109 2.27 1.83 -5.78
N ILE A 110 2.98 1.96 -4.64
CA ILE A 110 3.46 3.26 -4.12
C ILE A 110 4.36 3.96 -5.14
N PHE A 111 5.27 3.25 -5.79
CA PHE A 111 6.15 3.85 -6.80
C PHE A 111 5.38 4.37 -8.00
N TRP A 112 4.39 3.61 -8.48
CA TRP A 112 3.51 4.07 -9.55
C TRP A 112 2.68 5.29 -9.12
N LEU A 113 2.09 5.26 -7.92
CA LEU A 113 1.34 6.37 -7.33
C LEU A 113 2.17 7.64 -7.14
N ALA A 114 3.47 7.48 -6.88
CA ALA A 114 4.41 8.58 -6.70
C ALA A 114 5.02 9.10 -8.02
N GLY A 115 4.80 8.41 -9.15
CA GLY A 115 5.48 8.72 -10.41
C GLY A 115 6.97 8.40 -10.43
N ASP A 116 7.46 7.56 -9.53
CA ASP A 116 8.87 7.21 -9.44
C ASP A 116 9.17 6.05 -10.40
N ARG A 117 9.42 6.41 -11.67
CA ARG A 117 9.68 5.46 -12.76
C ARG A 117 10.88 4.57 -12.47
N LYS A 118 11.97 5.14 -11.93
CA LYS A 118 13.19 4.40 -11.62
C LYS A 118 12.93 3.36 -10.52
N GLY A 119 12.30 3.78 -9.42
CA GLY A 119 11.94 2.87 -8.34
C GLY A 119 10.93 1.80 -8.77
N LEU A 120 9.97 2.14 -9.63
CA LEU A 120 9.03 1.19 -10.21
C LEU A 120 9.75 0.15 -11.07
N ASP A 121 10.67 0.58 -11.95
CA ASP A 121 11.46 -0.31 -12.81
C ASP A 121 12.32 -1.28 -12.00
N GLU A 122 13.00 -0.77 -10.97
CA GLU A 122 13.78 -1.58 -10.04
C GLU A 122 12.90 -2.63 -9.34
N MET A 123 11.69 -2.29 -8.90
CA MET A 123 10.75 -3.25 -8.30
C MET A 123 10.19 -4.27 -9.28
N LEU A 124 9.87 -3.86 -10.50
CA LEU A 124 9.33 -4.74 -11.53
C LEU A 124 10.38 -5.74 -12.03
N SER A 125 11.67 -5.39 -11.96
CA SER A 125 12.78 -6.27 -12.32
C SER A 125 13.06 -7.41 -11.32
N ARG A 126 12.52 -7.31 -10.08
CA ARG A 126 12.74 -8.32 -9.05
C ARG A 126 12.01 -9.62 -9.37
N PRO A 127 12.57 -10.79 -9.00
CA PRO A 127 11.97 -12.11 -9.26
C PRO A 127 10.83 -12.42 -8.28
N ILE A 128 9.85 -11.52 -8.21
CA ILE A 128 8.67 -11.62 -7.36
C ILE A 128 7.49 -12.00 -8.25
N PRO A 129 6.64 -12.96 -7.82
CA PRO A 129 5.46 -13.35 -8.58
C PRO A 129 4.60 -12.16 -9.00
N ASP A 130 4.04 -12.23 -10.20
CA ASP A 130 3.12 -11.20 -10.68
C ASP A 130 1.76 -11.33 -10.00
N ASP A 131 1.34 -10.24 -9.39
CA ASP A 131 0.01 -10.02 -8.85
C ASP A 131 -0.75 -8.95 -9.67
N ALA A 132 -2.02 -8.73 -9.35
CA ALA A 132 -2.85 -7.75 -10.04
C ALA A 132 -2.26 -6.31 -10.00
N CYS A 133 -1.70 -5.87 -8.87
CA CYS A 133 -1.06 -4.56 -8.75
C CYS A 133 0.18 -4.48 -9.64
N ARG A 134 1.05 -5.49 -9.63
CA ARG A 134 2.26 -5.53 -10.48
C ARG A 134 1.92 -5.57 -11.97
N ILE A 135 0.92 -6.35 -12.36
CA ILE A 135 0.45 -6.43 -13.75
C ILE A 135 -0.10 -5.07 -14.20
N VAL A 136 -0.99 -4.46 -13.41
CA VAL A 136 -1.61 -3.18 -13.74
C VAL A 136 -0.59 -2.05 -13.77
N THR A 137 0.30 -1.97 -12.77
CA THR A 137 1.35 -0.93 -12.73
C THR A 137 2.38 -1.09 -13.83
N ARG A 138 2.76 -2.33 -14.21
CA ARG A 138 3.60 -2.58 -15.38
C ARG A 138 2.91 -2.13 -16.66
N TRP A 139 1.67 -2.55 -16.89
CA TRP A 139 0.90 -2.16 -18.07
C TRP A 139 0.77 -0.63 -18.16
N ALA A 140 0.42 0.03 -17.04
CA ALA A 140 0.30 1.48 -16.97
C ALA A 140 1.64 2.17 -17.28
N ARG A 141 2.74 1.70 -16.70
CA ARG A 141 4.10 2.20 -16.97
C ARG A 141 4.51 2.03 -18.44
N ASP A 142 4.20 0.90 -19.06
CA ASP A 142 4.54 0.61 -20.46
C ASP A 142 3.73 1.46 -21.46
N HIS A 143 2.56 1.95 -21.04
CA HIS A 143 1.70 2.86 -21.82
C HIS A 143 1.81 4.32 -21.37
N ASP A 144 2.77 4.64 -20.50
CA ASP A 144 3.00 5.98 -19.93
C ASP A 144 1.76 6.59 -19.23
N LEU A 145 0.96 5.73 -18.60
CA LEU A 145 -0.21 6.10 -17.82
C LEU A 145 0.18 6.25 -16.34
N TRP A 146 0.18 7.51 -15.88
CA TRP A 146 0.50 7.87 -14.50
C TRP A 146 -0.68 8.58 -13.83
N PRO A 147 -0.87 8.44 -12.50
CA PRO A 147 -1.92 9.17 -11.79
C PRO A 147 -1.81 10.69 -12.00
N ALA A 148 -2.96 11.35 -12.07
CA ALA A 148 -3.01 12.81 -12.24
C ALA A 148 -2.39 13.53 -11.02
N GLY A 149 -1.68 14.64 -11.26
CA GLY A 149 -1.04 15.43 -10.19
C GLY A 149 0.33 14.93 -9.74
N VAL A 150 0.88 13.90 -10.39
CA VAL A 150 2.26 13.46 -10.23
C VAL A 150 3.21 14.52 -10.82
N ILE A 151 3.90 15.25 -9.93
CA ILE A 151 4.98 16.16 -10.29
C ILE A 151 6.32 15.43 -10.02
N VAL A 152 7.18 15.37 -11.04
CA VAL A 152 8.46 14.63 -11.08
C VAL A 152 9.38 14.93 -9.86
N PRO A 153 10.12 13.96 -9.26
CA PRO A 153 10.18 13.78 -7.81
C PRO A 153 11.58 13.89 -7.15
N ARG A 154 11.63 13.79 -5.80
CA ARG A 154 12.81 13.28 -5.07
C ARG A 154 12.76 11.75 -5.08
N GLU A 155 13.85 11.10 -5.47
CA GLU A 155 14.00 9.64 -5.56
C GLU A 155 13.70 8.92 -4.21
N TYR A 156 12.91 7.85 -4.23
CA TYR A 156 12.75 6.97 -3.07
C TYR A 156 13.77 5.83 -3.12
N LYS A 157 14.40 5.51 -1.98
CA LYS A 157 15.22 4.29 -1.88
C LYS A 157 14.34 3.05 -2.00
N VAL A 158 14.73 2.12 -2.86
CA VAL A 158 14.07 0.81 -2.99
C VAL A 158 14.39 -0.04 -1.76
N PRO A 159 13.40 -0.63 -1.05
CA PRO A 159 13.68 -1.48 0.10
C PRO A 159 14.54 -2.67 -0.31
N ALA A 160 15.42 -3.11 0.60
CA ALA A 160 15.99 -4.44 0.50
C ALA A 160 14.82 -5.42 0.68
N ILE A 161 14.57 -6.26 -0.33
CA ILE A 161 13.57 -7.33 -0.29
C ILE A 161 14.34 -8.63 -0.46
#